data_AF-A0A2D9WP94-F1
#
_entry.id   AF-A0A2D9WP94-F1
#
_cell.length_a   1.000
_cell.length_b   1.000
_cell.length_c   1.000
_cell.angle_alpha   90.00
_cell.angle_beta   90.00
_cell.angle_gamma   90.00
#
_symmetry.space_group_name_H-M   'P 1'
#
loop_
_entity.id
_entity.type
_entity.pdbx_description
1 polymer ?
#
loop_
_entity_poly.entity_id
_entity_poly.type
_entity_poly.pdbx_seq_one_letter_code
_entity_poly.pdbx_strand_id
1 'polypeptide(L)'
;MQEETNQDNQKTIVAFVVGLLIGGLLVWAFSGPSDQMKSDDEQMSAEESSMTDESEDSSMEDEAAGPKLMVGNGDIVVEDQPASRSITIEKAEYPVAEGWIGVREYNDGELGYILGVNRFSESQGLVPEQIELVRATTAGTEYAIVVYQEDGDFDFSTAGDVQLETVFDTFTAQ
;
A
#
# COMPACT_ATOMS: atom_id res chain seq x y z
N MET A 1 -20.84 41.35 44.05
CA MET A 1 -20.07 40.12 43.76
C MET A 1 -20.18 39.85 42.27
N GLN A 2 -19.27 40.39 41.46
CA GLN A 2 -19.23 40.17 40.01
C GLN A 2 -17.85 40.48 39.37
N GLU A 3 -16.78 40.60 40.17
CA GLU A 3 -15.46 41.01 39.67
C GLU A 3 -14.39 39.90 39.71
N GLU A 4 -14.69 38.69 40.21
CA GLU A 4 -13.68 37.64 40.37
C GLU A 4 -13.53 36.68 39.17
N THR A 5 -14.38 36.72 38.15
CA THR A 5 -14.35 35.75 37.04
C THR A 5 -13.45 36.13 35.86
N ASN A 6 -13.00 37.39 35.75
CA ASN A 6 -12.26 37.86 34.58
C ASN A 6 -10.74 37.59 34.67
N GLN A 7 -10.17 37.58 35.88
CA GLN A 7 -8.72 37.38 36.05
C GLN A 7 -8.24 35.95 35.77
N ASP A 8 -9.05 34.93 36.09
CA ASP A 8 -8.63 33.53 35.92
C ASP A 8 -8.64 33.08 34.45
N ASN A 9 -9.55 33.64 33.65
CA ASN A 9 -9.57 33.44 32.20
C ASN A 9 -8.34 34.08 31.54
N GLN A 10 -7.92 35.27 31.99
CA GLN A 10 -6.75 35.95 31.46
C GLN A 10 -5.45 35.19 31.76
N LYS A 11 -5.31 34.61 32.96
CA LYS A 11 -4.13 33.79 33.33
C LYS A 11 -4.02 32.52 32.48
N THR A 12 -5.15 31.87 32.21
CA THR A 12 -5.20 30.64 31.39
C THR A 12 -4.82 30.93 29.94
N ILE A 13 -5.33 32.02 29.37
CA ILE A 13 -4.99 32.44 28.00
C ILE A 13 -3.51 32.80 27.88
N VAL A 14 -2.95 33.54 28.86
CA VAL A 14 -1.52 33.91 28.86
C VAL A 14 -0.63 32.66 28.95
N ALA A 15 -0.97 31.69 29.80
CA ALA A 15 -0.21 30.44 29.91
C ALA A 15 -0.23 29.63 28.59
N PHE A 16 -1.38 29.60 27.89
CA PHE A 16 -1.51 28.93 26.60
C PHE A 16 -0.66 29.60 25.51
N VAL A 17 -0.64 30.93 25.44
CA VAL A 17 0.14 31.69 24.45
C VAL A 17 1.64 31.50 24.66
N VAL A 18 2.12 31.52 25.90
CA VAL A 18 3.55 31.29 26.19
C VAL A 18 3.96 29.86 25.85
N GLY A 19 3.13 28.87 26.17
CA GLY A 19 3.37 27.47 25.81
C GLY A 19 3.47 27.26 24.30
N LEU A 20 2.57 27.87 23.53
CA LEU A 20 2.54 27.76 22.07
C LEU A 20 3.77 28.41 21.41
N LEU A 21 4.26 29.54 21.94
CA LEU A 21 5.47 30.19 21.44
C LEU A 21 6.73 29.36 21.69
N ILE A 22 6.87 28.76 22.88
CA ILE A 22 8.01 27.90 23.21
C ILE A 22 7.97 26.61 22.38
N GLY A 23 6.79 25.99 22.27
CA GLY A 23 6.59 24.78 21.48
C GLY A 23 6.88 24.98 19.99
N GLY A 24 6.39 26.08 19.41
CA GLY A 24 6.62 26.39 17.99
C GLY A 24 8.10 26.60 17.64
N LEU A 25 8.86 27.22 18.55
CA LEU A 25 10.29 27.50 18.33
C LEU A 25 11.13 26.20 18.35
N LEU A 26 10.74 25.22 19.17
CA LEU A 26 11.42 23.91 19.23
C LEU A 26 11.18 23.07 17.96
N VAL A 27 9.96 23.08 17.41
CA VAL A 27 9.65 22.37 16.15
C VAL A 27 10.44 22.95 14.98
N TRP A 28 10.54 24.28 14.90
CA TRP A 28 11.30 24.94 13.83
C TRP A 28 12.80 24.61 13.91
N ALA A 29 13.36 24.50 15.12
CA ALA A 29 14.78 24.22 15.30
C ALA A 29 15.21 22.79 14.91
N PHE A 30 14.28 21.82 14.88
CA PHE A 30 14.61 20.41 14.67
C PHE A 30 14.09 19.82 13.35
N SER A 31 13.23 20.54 12.62
CA SER A 31 12.62 20.07 11.37
C SER A 31 13.44 20.47 10.11
N GLY A 32 14.76 20.40 10.20
CA GLY A 32 15.66 20.70 9.08
C GLY A 32 15.58 19.63 7.96
N PRO A 33 15.64 20.00 6.66
CA PRO A 33 15.56 19.05 5.56
C PRO A 33 16.78 18.12 5.48
N SER A 34 16.55 16.82 5.37
CA SER A 34 17.57 15.83 5.01
C SER A 34 17.81 15.89 3.49
N ASP A 35 18.98 16.37 3.07
CA ASP A 35 19.37 16.49 1.67
C ASP A 35 19.55 15.11 0.98
N GLN A 36 18.76 14.94 -0.08
CA GLN A 36 19.00 14.29 -1.38
C GLN A 36 20.34 13.59 -1.64
N MET A 37 20.27 12.43 -2.32
CA MET A 37 21.09 12.17 -3.52
C MET A 37 20.47 11.09 -4.42
N LYS A 38 19.95 11.54 -5.56
CA LYS A 38 19.75 10.76 -6.80
C LYS A 38 21.10 10.58 -7.48
N SER A 39 21.33 9.43 -8.10
CA SER A 39 22.28 9.29 -9.20
C SER A 39 21.51 8.88 -10.44
N ASP A 40 21.48 9.80 -11.40
CA ASP A 40 21.09 9.59 -12.79
C ASP A 40 22.30 9.13 -13.62
N ASP A 41 21.98 8.43 -14.71
CA ASP A 41 22.67 8.32 -16.00
C ASP A 41 24.04 7.61 -16.11
N GLU A 42 24.13 6.63 -17.02
CA GLU A 42 24.87 6.87 -18.26
C GLU A 42 24.61 5.83 -19.38
N GLN A 43 24.39 6.42 -20.55
CA GLN A 43 24.07 5.95 -21.89
C GLN A 43 25.31 5.55 -22.73
N MET A 44 25.19 4.55 -23.61
CA MET A 44 26.02 4.31 -24.82
C MET A 44 25.05 3.97 -25.97
N SER A 45 24.85 4.77 -27.03
CA SER A 45 25.73 5.12 -28.16
C SER A 45 26.33 3.89 -28.86
N ALA A 46 26.23 3.65 -30.17
CA ALA A 46 25.44 4.07 -31.33
C ALA A 46 25.83 3.08 -32.45
N GLU A 47 24.95 2.79 -33.42
CA GLU A 47 25.23 2.91 -34.86
C GLU A 47 24.13 2.31 -35.75
N GLU A 48 24.09 2.89 -36.94
CA GLU A 48 23.00 3.13 -37.86
C GLU A 48 23.00 2.12 -39.02
N SER A 49 21.82 1.77 -39.56
CA SER A 49 21.69 1.51 -40.99
C SER A 49 20.26 1.74 -41.50
N SER A 50 20.17 2.71 -42.39
CA SER A 50 19.12 3.05 -43.35
C SER A 50 18.27 1.88 -43.88
N MET A 51 16.94 2.04 -43.85
CA MET A 51 16.08 2.06 -45.05
C MET A 51 14.75 2.76 -44.71
N THR A 52 14.41 3.76 -45.52
CA THR A 52 13.08 4.40 -45.60
C THR A 52 12.10 3.43 -46.26
N ASP A 53 11.00 3.12 -45.57
CA ASP A 53 9.74 2.74 -46.24
C ASP A 53 8.60 3.42 -45.50
N GLU A 54 7.95 4.34 -46.21
CA GLU A 54 6.78 5.08 -45.80
C GLU A 54 5.57 4.23 -46.17
N SER A 55 5.13 3.43 -45.23
CA SER A 55 3.81 2.80 -45.25
C SER A 55 3.02 3.35 -44.08
N GLU A 56 2.08 4.24 -44.40
CA GLU A 56 0.90 4.52 -43.60
C GLU A 56 0.15 3.20 -43.37
N ASP A 57 0.57 2.44 -42.37
CA ASP A 57 -0.26 1.42 -41.75
C ASP A 57 -0.85 2.06 -40.51
N SER A 58 -2.17 2.30 -40.58
CA SER A 58 -3.00 2.64 -39.44
C SER A 58 -2.89 1.48 -38.46
N SER A 59 -1.86 1.51 -37.63
CA SER A 59 -1.75 0.70 -36.43
C SER A 59 -2.97 1.03 -35.60
N MET A 60 -3.99 0.18 -35.69
CA MET A 60 -4.83 -0.07 -34.56
C MET A 60 -3.86 -0.52 -33.47
N GLU A 61 -3.46 0.42 -32.64
CA GLU A 61 -3.03 0.14 -31.27
C GLU A 61 -4.20 -0.63 -30.66
N ASP A 62 -4.18 -1.94 -30.84
CA ASP A 62 -4.75 -2.85 -29.88
C ASP A 62 -3.90 -2.60 -28.63
N GLU A 63 -4.27 -1.57 -27.88
CA GLU A 63 -3.78 -1.38 -26.52
C GLU A 63 -4.09 -2.70 -25.85
N ALA A 64 -3.06 -3.52 -25.68
CA ALA A 64 -3.12 -4.74 -24.91
C ALA A 64 -3.66 -4.31 -23.56
N ALA A 65 -4.96 -4.52 -23.35
CA ALA A 65 -5.66 -4.06 -22.17
C ALA A 65 -4.91 -4.68 -20.99
N GLY A 66 -4.25 -3.82 -20.20
CA GLY A 66 -3.51 -4.25 -19.03
C GLY A 66 -4.41 -5.06 -18.09
N PRO A 67 -3.83 -5.77 -17.12
CA PRO A 67 -4.60 -6.54 -16.16
C PRO A 67 -5.69 -5.65 -15.55
N LYS A 68 -6.95 -6.06 -15.72
CA LYS A 68 -8.10 -5.33 -15.20
C LYS A 68 -8.53 -5.97 -13.89
N LEU A 69 -8.79 -5.15 -12.88
CA LEU A 69 -9.31 -5.62 -11.61
C LEU A 69 -10.65 -6.33 -11.84
N MET A 70 -10.78 -7.56 -11.34
CA MET A 70 -12.04 -8.28 -11.32
C MET A 70 -12.70 -8.08 -9.96
N VAL A 71 -13.91 -7.52 -9.94
CA VAL A 71 -14.70 -7.33 -8.71
C VAL A 71 -15.93 -8.24 -8.76
N GLY A 72 -16.18 -8.97 -7.68
CA GLY A 72 -17.33 -9.85 -7.56
C GLY A 72 -17.45 -10.45 -6.17
N ASN A 73 -17.58 -11.77 -6.05
CA ASN A 73 -17.92 -12.39 -4.75
C ASN A 73 -16.71 -12.78 -3.89
N GLY A 74 -15.48 -12.64 -4.40
CA GLY A 74 -14.28 -13.11 -3.72
C GLY A 74 -13.87 -14.51 -4.15
N ASP A 75 -13.06 -14.61 -5.19
CA ASP A 75 -12.42 -15.86 -5.66
C ASP A 75 -10.94 -15.57 -5.90
N ILE A 76 -10.14 -15.80 -4.87
CA ILE A 76 -8.70 -15.55 -4.87
C ILE A 76 -8.00 -16.89 -4.74
N VAL A 77 -6.99 -17.11 -5.58
CA VAL A 77 -6.21 -18.36 -5.62
C VAL A 77 -4.73 -18.01 -5.51
N VAL A 78 -4.09 -18.63 -4.53
CA VAL A 78 -2.64 -18.57 -4.31
C VAL A 78 -2.16 -20.00 -4.15
N GLU A 79 -1.39 -20.47 -5.13
CA GLU A 79 -0.81 -21.81 -5.08
C GLU A 79 0.31 -21.89 -4.04
N ASP A 80 0.55 -23.11 -3.55
CA ASP A 80 1.76 -23.43 -2.78
C ASP A 80 3.00 -23.02 -3.57
N GLN A 81 3.92 -22.34 -2.91
CA GLN A 81 5.09 -21.75 -3.57
C GLN A 81 6.30 -21.72 -2.65
N PRO A 82 7.54 -21.63 -3.18
CA PRO A 82 8.74 -21.60 -2.35
C PRO A 82 8.72 -20.48 -1.31
N ALA A 83 9.35 -20.71 -0.16
CA ALA A 83 9.54 -19.67 0.84
C ALA A 83 10.24 -18.44 0.24
N SER A 84 9.63 -17.27 0.35
CA SER A 84 10.02 -16.07 -0.38
C SER A 84 9.65 -14.79 0.39
N ARG A 85 10.07 -13.63 -0.13
CA ARG A 85 9.63 -12.31 0.35
C ARG A 85 8.48 -11.71 -0.47
N SER A 86 7.95 -12.46 -1.44
CA SER A 86 6.89 -11.98 -2.33
C SER A 86 6.04 -13.17 -2.77
N ILE A 87 4.72 -13.04 -2.65
CA ILE A 87 3.77 -14.13 -2.92
C ILE A 87 3.04 -13.84 -4.21
N THR A 88 3.17 -14.72 -5.19
CA THR A 88 2.47 -14.61 -6.47
C THR A 88 1.01 -15.00 -6.30
N ILE A 89 0.12 -14.21 -6.90
CA ILE A 89 -1.32 -14.45 -6.96
C ILE A 89 -1.65 -15.07 -8.33
N GLU A 90 -2.21 -16.28 -8.34
CA GLU A 90 -2.57 -16.96 -9.60
C GLU A 90 -3.86 -16.37 -10.19
N LYS A 91 -4.82 -16.05 -9.31
CA LYS A 91 -6.11 -15.45 -9.68
C LYS A 91 -6.62 -14.59 -8.54
N ALA A 92 -7.24 -13.46 -8.88
CA ALA A 92 -7.97 -12.66 -7.90
C ALA A 92 -9.24 -12.02 -8.50
N GLU A 93 -10.38 -12.44 -7.99
CA GLU A 93 -11.65 -11.72 -8.04
C GLU A 93 -11.90 -11.11 -6.66
N TYR A 94 -11.80 -9.79 -6.55
CA TYR A 94 -11.89 -9.07 -5.28
C TYR A 94 -13.34 -8.86 -4.85
N PRO A 95 -13.66 -8.97 -3.55
CA PRO A 95 -15.02 -8.76 -3.03
C PRO A 95 -15.45 -7.28 -3.01
N VAL A 96 -14.48 -6.37 -3.17
CA VAL A 96 -14.65 -4.91 -3.11
C VAL A 96 -13.80 -4.26 -4.20
N ALA A 97 -14.13 -3.04 -4.62
CA ALA A 97 -13.41 -2.34 -5.69
C ALA A 97 -12.14 -1.61 -5.23
N GLU A 98 -12.05 -1.29 -3.94
CA GLU A 98 -10.97 -0.51 -3.33
C GLU A 98 -10.57 -1.20 -2.04
N GLY A 99 -9.29 -1.51 -1.87
CA GLY A 99 -8.87 -2.31 -0.73
C GLY A 99 -7.40 -2.68 -0.72
N TRP A 100 -7.07 -3.58 0.20
CA TRP A 100 -5.75 -4.17 0.34
C TRP A 100 -5.89 -5.68 0.35
N ILE A 101 -5.04 -6.37 -0.40
CA ILE A 101 -4.87 -7.82 -0.29
C ILE A 101 -3.65 -8.10 0.57
N GLY A 102 -3.78 -9.01 1.52
CA GLY A 102 -2.75 -9.26 2.52
C GLY A 102 -2.47 -10.73 2.75
N VAL A 103 -1.24 -11.00 3.19
CA VAL A 103 -0.80 -12.31 3.68
C VAL A 103 -0.68 -12.23 5.19
N ARG A 104 -1.32 -13.18 5.89
CA ARG A 104 -1.18 -13.35 7.35
C ARG A 104 -0.61 -14.71 7.69
N GLU A 105 0.07 -14.79 8.83
CA GLU A 105 0.35 -16.10 9.45
C GLU A 105 -0.96 -16.83 9.68
N TYR A 106 -0.94 -18.14 9.47
CA TYR A 106 -2.09 -18.98 9.70
C TYR A 106 -1.65 -20.26 10.38
N ASN A 107 -2.13 -20.47 11.61
CA ASN A 107 -1.77 -21.63 12.41
C ASN A 107 -3.05 -22.23 12.99
N ASP A 108 -3.34 -23.48 12.64
CA ASP A 108 -4.47 -24.24 13.18
C ASP A 108 -5.82 -23.52 13.09
N GLY A 109 -6.07 -22.78 12.00
CA GLY A 109 -7.31 -22.04 11.79
C GLY A 109 -7.31 -20.61 12.33
N GLU A 110 -6.23 -20.17 12.98
CA GLU A 110 -6.13 -18.85 13.61
C GLU A 110 -5.23 -17.90 12.79
N LEU A 111 -5.72 -16.68 12.57
CA LEU A 111 -4.97 -15.61 11.91
C LEU A 111 -3.97 -14.96 12.87
N GLY A 112 -2.69 -15.00 12.52
CA GLY A 112 -1.57 -14.40 13.24
C GLY A 112 -1.10 -13.06 12.65
N TYR A 113 0.20 -12.78 12.68
CA TYR A 113 0.72 -11.48 12.22
C TYR A 113 0.48 -11.22 10.72
N ILE A 114 0.37 -9.95 10.35
CA ILE A 114 0.35 -9.52 8.94
C ILE A 114 1.79 -9.53 8.42
N LEU A 115 2.04 -10.26 7.33
CA LEU A 115 3.35 -10.33 6.67
C LEU A 115 3.51 -9.31 5.56
N GLY A 116 2.42 -8.87 4.94
CA GLY A 116 2.46 -7.92 3.84
C GLY A 116 1.07 -7.61 3.34
N VAL A 117 0.91 -6.44 2.74
CA VAL A 117 -0.31 -5.98 2.09
C VAL A 117 0.04 -5.18 0.84
N ASN A 118 -0.76 -5.34 -0.19
CA ASN A 118 -0.68 -4.56 -1.42
C ASN A 118 -2.03 -3.95 -1.73
N ARG A 119 -2.03 -2.67 -2.13
CA ARG A 119 -3.25 -1.97 -2.51
C ARG A 119 -3.76 -2.47 -3.85
N PHE A 120 -5.07 -2.63 -3.95
CA PHE A 120 -5.77 -2.77 -5.22
C PHE A 120 -6.85 -1.69 -5.32
N SER A 121 -7.14 -1.26 -6.55
CA SER A 121 -8.05 -0.16 -6.81
C SER A 121 -8.58 -0.24 -8.23
N GLU A 122 -9.88 -0.40 -8.39
CA GLU A 122 -10.53 -0.38 -9.70
C GLU A 122 -10.42 1.03 -10.31
N SER A 123 -10.65 2.07 -9.49
CA SER A 123 -10.65 3.46 -9.95
C SER A 123 -9.26 3.96 -10.38
N GLN A 124 -8.19 3.42 -9.79
CA GLN A 124 -6.81 3.75 -10.13
C GLN A 124 -6.14 2.70 -11.02
N GLY A 125 -6.84 1.62 -11.39
CA GLY A 125 -6.29 0.53 -12.19
C GLY A 125 -5.16 -0.23 -11.50
N LEU A 126 -5.14 -0.27 -10.16
CA LEU A 126 -4.14 -1.00 -9.39
C LEU A 126 -4.57 -2.45 -9.23
N VAL A 127 -3.84 -3.35 -9.88
CA VAL A 127 -4.08 -4.81 -9.84
C VAL A 127 -2.78 -5.49 -9.42
N PRO A 128 -2.62 -5.88 -8.14
CA PRO A 128 -1.42 -6.56 -7.70
C PRO A 128 -1.40 -8.01 -8.23
N GLU A 129 -0.30 -8.37 -8.88
CA GLU A 129 0.01 -9.76 -9.27
C GLU A 129 0.83 -10.50 -8.20
N GLN A 130 1.43 -9.74 -7.28
CA GLN A 130 2.23 -10.25 -6.17
C GLN A 130 2.05 -9.40 -4.91
N ILE A 131 2.22 -10.05 -3.75
CA ILE A 131 2.14 -9.41 -2.44
C ILE A 131 3.55 -9.34 -1.84
N GLU A 132 4.06 -8.13 -1.66
CA GLU A 132 5.36 -7.88 -1.06
C GLU A 132 5.31 -8.03 0.45
N LEU A 133 6.27 -8.77 1.02
CA LEU A 133 6.28 -9.08 2.44
C LEU A 133 7.36 -8.30 3.19
N VAL A 134 7.02 -7.83 4.38
CA VAL A 134 7.98 -7.22 5.32
C VAL A 134 8.99 -8.25 5.83
N ARG A 135 8.59 -9.53 5.89
CA ARG A 135 9.44 -10.67 6.27
C ARG A 135 9.13 -11.86 5.35
N ALA A 136 10.16 -12.64 5.03
CA ALA A 136 10.00 -13.84 4.24
C ALA A 136 9.08 -14.87 4.91
N THR A 137 8.37 -15.65 4.10
CA THR A 137 7.69 -16.87 4.56
C THR A 137 8.72 -17.94 4.97
N THR A 138 8.25 -18.94 5.70
CA THR A 138 9.07 -20.05 6.20
C THR A 138 8.55 -21.35 5.60
N ALA A 139 9.46 -22.13 5.01
CA ALA A 139 9.12 -23.42 4.42
C ALA A 139 8.39 -24.34 5.43
N GLY A 140 7.37 -25.05 4.96
CA GLY A 140 6.46 -25.89 5.73
C GLY A 140 5.42 -25.13 6.58
N THR A 141 5.33 -23.80 6.46
CA THR A 141 4.34 -22.99 7.19
C THR A 141 3.17 -22.61 6.29
N GLU A 142 1.96 -22.67 6.84
CA GLU A 142 0.73 -22.23 6.17
C GLU A 142 0.49 -20.72 6.39
N TYR A 143 -0.07 -20.07 5.38
CA TYR A 143 -0.39 -18.67 5.38
C TYR A 143 -1.79 -18.45 4.81
N ALA A 144 -2.45 -17.39 5.26
CA ALA A 144 -3.80 -17.04 4.83
C ALA A 144 -3.80 -15.77 3.97
N ILE A 145 -4.65 -15.79 2.95
CA ILE A 145 -4.96 -14.62 2.12
C ILE A 145 -6.23 -13.95 2.65
N VAL A 146 -6.12 -12.67 2.93
CA VAL A 146 -7.21 -11.84 3.45
C VAL A 146 -7.34 -10.55 2.64
N VAL A 147 -8.50 -9.92 2.72
CA VAL A 147 -8.76 -8.62 2.11
C VAL A 147 -9.17 -7.62 3.18
N TYR A 148 -8.71 -6.38 3.04
CA TYR A 148 -9.10 -5.25 3.85
C TYR A 148 -9.84 -4.24 2.98
N GLN A 149 -10.92 -3.68 3.52
CA GLN A 149 -11.62 -2.54 2.93
C GLN A 149 -10.83 -1.27 3.24
N GLU A 150 -10.48 -0.54 2.20
CA GLU A 150 -9.78 0.75 2.29
C GLU A 150 -10.75 1.87 2.74
N ASP A 151 -10.28 2.80 3.58
CA ASP A 151 -11.10 3.81 4.26
C ASP A 151 -11.11 5.22 3.60
N GLY A 152 -10.27 5.41 2.59
CA GLY A 152 -10.17 6.60 1.73
C GLY A 152 -8.90 7.41 1.92
N ASP A 153 -8.01 7.05 2.85
CA ASP A 153 -6.75 7.77 3.12
C ASP A 153 -5.54 7.26 2.30
N PHE A 154 -5.69 6.12 1.64
CA PHE A 154 -4.70 5.43 0.81
C PHE A 154 -3.43 4.99 1.55
N ASP A 155 -3.47 4.88 2.88
CA ASP A 155 -2.36 4.44 3.73
C ASP A 155 -2.79 3.26 4.61
N PHE A 156 -2.11 2.11 4.47
CA PHE A 156 -2.56 0.92 5.16
C PHE A 156 -2.43 1.05 6.68
N SER A 157 -3.56 0.89 7.38
CA SER A 157 -3.64 0.95 8.83
C SER A 157 -4.71 0.00 9.35
N THR A 158 -4.34 -0.90 10.26
CA THR A 158 -5.32 -1.78 10.92
C THR A 158 -6.30 -1.05 11.85
N ALA A 159 -6.12 0.25 12.06
CA ALA A 159 -7.05 1.09 12.81
C ALA A 159 -8.15 1.71 11.92
N GLY A 160 -7.88 1.91 10.63
CA GLY A 160 -8.79 2.50 9.64
C GLY A 160 -9.33 1.46 8.67
N ASP A 161 -8.44 0.68 8.07
CA ASP A 161 -8.79 -0.40 7.14
C ASP A 161 -9.35 -1.62 7.87
N VAL A 162 -10.51 -2.07 7.40
CA VAL A 162 -11.25 -3.17 8.04
C VAL A 162 -10.99 -4.47 7.30
N GLN A 163 -10.40 -5.45 7.98
CA GLN A 163 -10.30 -6.80 7.43
C GLN A 163 -11.70 -7.39 7.24
N LEU A 164 -11.95 -7.96 6.07
CA LEU A 164 -13.12 -8.79 5.86
C LEU A 164 -13.00 -10.09 6.71
N GLU A 165 -14.14 -10.59 7.17
CA GLU A 165 -14.19 -11.79 8.03
C GLU A 165 -13.74 -13.07 7.31
N THR A 166 -13.72 -13.04 5.98
CA THR A 166 -13.38 -14.18 5.13
C THR A 166 -11.87 -14.32 4.95
N VAL A 167 -11.38 -15.54 5.20
CA VAL A 167 -10.13 -16.03 4.62
C VAL A 167 -10.45 -16.50 3.20
N PHE A 168 -9.82 -15.90 2.21
CA PHE A 168 -10.13 -16.17 0.80
C PHE A 168 -9.41 -17.39 0.27
N ASP A 169 -8.18 -17.62 0.73
CA ASP A 169 -7.41 -18.81 0.41
C ASP A 169 -6.34 -19.08 1.48
N THR A 170 -5.77 -20.27 1.47
CA THR A 170 -4.56 -20.61 2.24
C THR A 170 -3.53 -21.29 1.35
N PHE A 171 -2.25 -21.08 1.63
CA PHE A 171 -1.16 -21.72 0.91
C PHE A 171 -0.03 -22.12 1.86
N THR A 172 0.72 -23.15 1.49
CA THR A 172 1.93 -23.59 2.21
C THR A 172 3.17 -23.07 1.49
N ALA A 173 4.05 -22.40 2.22
CA ALA A 173 5.37 -22.08 1.71
C ALA A 173 6.25 -23.35 1.69
N GLN A 174 6.95 -23.63 0.59
CA GLN A 174 7.74 -24.86 0.39
C GLN A 174 9.26 -24.66 0.51
#